data_AF-A0A7S3JJM7-F1
#
_entry.id   AF-A0A7S3JJM7-F1
#
_cell.length_a   1.000
_cell.length_b   1.000
_cell.length_c   1.000
_cell.angle_alpha   90.00
_cell.angle_beta   90.00
_cell.angle_gamma   90.00
#
_symmetry.space_group_name_H-M   'P 1'
#
loop_
_entity.id
_entity.type
_entity.pdbx_description
1 polymer ?
#
loop_
_entity_poly.entity_id
_entity_poly.type
_entity_poly.pdbx_seq_one_letter_code
_entity_poly.pdbx_strand_id
1 'polypeptide(L)'
;LIKMVQKHDQKKKRVKKQPEEKKEEAKQVVTQQQDVQQDQSKKVSRKRKRPAEEAQGKDIDIPSQSADSEDEEVLIRTGNIPDNWYDDYAEGENLVGYDVKGERVDKAKELMRDELDEFLRRQNDPNWWRELNDKLNNKNVKLSKEDVELIERIRSGRYPYAIDDEETDLYTPVVTRSPDYIHALSEYNPKRRYVRSLSERKLVNRYLQAIRRGWLKVRTRREILKEYKQKFNKVWDIWKDESITAYRPRRLPKQIDAPKKDPPTHAESYNPPKEYLLSEQELEEQMELEPEERMYNFTPQAFESLRKVPLYQNLIKETFERCLDLYICPRVQRKKINIAASQLIPDMPNPSELKPFPSKIAVEYKGHGESKVRSISVSPC
;
A
#
# COMPACT_ATOMS: atom_id res chain seq x y z
N LEU A 1 -13.94 -2.58 -71.37
CA LEU A 1 -13.40 -3.93 -71.05
C LEU A 1 -12.16 -3.73 -70.17
N ILE A 2 -12.30 -3.37 -68.88
CA ILE A 2 -12.67 -4.21 -67.72
C ILE A 2 -11.73 -5.42 -67.54
N LYS A 3 -10.84 -5.31 -66.53
CA LYS A 3 -10.17 -6.33 -65.67
C LYS A 3 -8.75 -5.85 -65.34
N MET A 4 -8.22 -5.99 -64.13
CA MET A 4 -8.84 -6.29 -62.84
C MET A 4 -7.90 -5.79 -61.73
N VAL A 5 -8.41 -5.05 -60.74
CA VAL A 5 -7.64 -4.69 -59.54
C VAL A 5 -7.84 -5.80 -58.50
N GLN A 6 -6.76 -6.42 -58.04
CA GLN A 6 -6.79 -7.30 -56.86
C GLN A 6 -6.00 -6.66 -55.72
N LYS A 7 -6.73 -6.13 -54.73
CA LYS A 7 -6.20 -5.83 -53.41
C LYS A 7 -6.14 -7.13 -52.60
N HIS A 8 -5.02 -7.39 -51.94
CA HIS A 8 -4.95 -8.41 -50.90
C HIS A 8 -5.03 -7.75 -49.52
N ASP A 9 -6.19 -7.88 -48.88
CA ASP A 9 -6.35 -7.67 -47.44
C ASP A 9 -5.64 -8.80 -46.66
N GLN A 10 -4.91 -8.46 -45.61
CA GLN A 10 -4.55 -9.41 -44.55
C GLN A 10 -4.82 -8.82 -43.15
N LYS A 11 -6.04 -9.06 -42.66
CA LYS A 11 -6.37 -8.95 -41.23
C LYS A 11 -5.92 -10.21 -40.49
N LYS A 12 -5.07 -10.07 -39.47
CA LYS A 12 -4.82 -11.00 -38.33
C LYS A 12 -3.82 -10.31 -37.39
N LYS A 13 -3.86 -10.43 -36.06
CA LYS A 13 -4.92 -10.77 -35.10
C LYS A 13 -4.44 -10.17 -33.75
N ARG A 14 -5.25 -9.35 -33.06
CA ARG A 14 -4.90 -8.86 -31.71
C ARG A 14 -4.92 -10.01 -30.71
N VAL A 15 -3.88 -10.18 -29.91
CA VAL A 15 -3.88 -11.03 -28.71
C VAL A 15 -3.76 -10.13 -27.48
N LYS A 16 -4.73 -10.24 -26.57
CA LYS A 16 -4.71 -9.56 -25.27
C LYS A 16 -3.74 -10.30 -24.34
N LYS A 17 -3.00 -9.55 -23.52
CA LYS A 17 -2.49 -10.03 -22.23
C LYS A 17 -2.92 -9.02 -21.17
N GLN A 18 -3.54 -9.52 -20.10
CA GLN A 18 -3.73 -8.81 -18.84
C GLN A 18 -2.64 -9.26 -17.84
N PRO A 19 -2.40 -8.48 -16.77
CA PRO A 19 -1.26 -8.69 -15.89
C PRO A 19 -1.53 -9.74 -14.81
N GLU A 20 -0.46 -10.39 -14.33
CA GLU A 20 -0.48 -11.16 -13.08
C GLU A 20 0.05 -10.29 -11.95
N GLU A 21 -0.64 -10.34 -10.81
CA GLU A 21 -0.27 -9.64 -9.59
C GLU A 21 0.76 -10.46 -8.79
N LYS A 22 1.73 -9.77 -8.18
CA LYS A 22 2.45 -10.26 -6.99
C LYS A 22 2.67 -9.11 -6.01
N LYS A 23 1.89 -9.11 -4.95
CA LYS A 23 2.33 -8.72 -3.60
C LYS A 23 3.16 -9.93 -3.06
N GLU A 24 4.01 -9.87 -2.04
CA GLU A 24 4.01 -9.13 -0.78
C GLU A 24 5.46 -8.75 -0.41
N GLU A 25 5.68 -7.52 0.05
CA GLU A 25 6.05 -7.18 1.44
C GLU A 25 7.52 -7.37 1.82
N ALA A 26 8.20 -6.22 2.02
CA ALA A 26 9.44 -6.11 2.76
C ALA A 26 9.41 -4.81 3.57
N LYS A 27 9.18 -4.91 4.88
CA LYS A 27 9.30 -3.78 5.80
C LYS A 27 10.11 -4.16 7.04
N GLN A 28 11.09 -3.30 7.30
CA GLN A 28 11.49 -2.83 8.62
C GLN A 28 12.23 -3.81 9.54
N VAL A 29 13.56 -3.82 9.38
CA VAL A 29 14.48 -4.00 10.52
C VAL A 29 14.68 -2.63 11.16
N VAL A 30 14.20 -2.44 12.38
CA VAL A 30 14.57 -1.32 13.25
C VAL A 30 15.13 -1.90 14.54
N THR A 31 16.39 -1.60 14.80
CA THR A 31 17.09 -1.91 16.04
C THR A 31 16.50 -1.14 17.22
N GLN A 32 16.22 -1.83 18.32
CA GLN A 32 16.33 -1.25 19.67
C GLN A 32 17.12 -2.20 20.56
N GLN A 33 18.07 -1.62 21.29
CA GLN A 33 18.94 -2.32 22.22
C GLN A 33 18.20 -2.50 23.55
N GLN A 34 18.39 -3.64 24.21
CA GLN A 34 18.15 -3.76 25.65
C GLN A 34 19.50 -3.84 26.35
N ASP A 35 19.72 -2.87 27.23
CA ASP A 35 20.89 -2.77 28.07
C ASP A 35 20.54 -3.23 29.50
N VAL A 36 21.50 -3.93 30.11
CA VAL A 36 21.95 -3.70 31.50
C VAL A 36 21.11 -4.25 32.67
N GLN A 37 21.75 -5.21 33.38
CA GLN A 37 21.71 -5.48 34.84
C GLN A 37 20.42 -6.04 35.45
N GLN A 38 20.42 -6.80 36.55
CA GLN A 38 21.34 -7.67 37.31
C GLN A 38 20.54 -7.99 38.61
N ASP A 39 21.03 -8.92 39.44
CA ASP A 39 20.74 -8.98 40.88
C ASP A 39 19.32 -9.39 41.35
N GLN A 40 19.14 -10.11 42.48
CA GLN A 40 20.08 -10.91 43.27
C GLN A 40 19.31 -11.86 44.20
N SER A 41 19.82 -13.08 44.38
CA SER A 41 19.78 -13.85 45.64
C SER A 41 18.43 -14.25 46.28
N LYS A 42 18.35 -15.52 46.71
CA LYS A 42 18.49 -15.85 48.15
C LYS A 42 18.74 -17.33 48.38
N LYS A 43 19.89 -17.63 48.97
CA LYS A 43 20.18 -18.93 49.60
C LYS A 43 19.37 -19.03 50.90
N VAL A 44 18.72 -20.16 51.14
CA VAL A 44 18.58 -20.70 52.50
C VAL A 44 19.07 -22.13 52.50
N SER A 45 20.08 -22.39 53.31
CA SER A 45 20.68 -23.71 53.49
C SER A 45 20.14 -24.36 54.77
N ARG A 46 20.11 -25.71 54.83
CA ARG A 46 20.35 -26.44 56.09
C ARG A 46 20.71 -27.93 55.89
N LYS A 47 22.02 -28.17 56.02
CA LYS A 47 22.71 -29.31 56.65
C LYS A 47 22.11 -30.73 56.55
N ARG A 48 22.77 -31.54 55.72
CA ARG A 48 23.34 -32.89 56.01
C ARG A 48 22.96 -33.55 57.35
N LYS A 49 22.55 -34.83 57.28
CA LYS A 49 23.11 -35.94 58.06
C LYS A 49 22.83 -37.29 57.36
N ARG A 50 23.86 -38.12 57.20
CA ARG A 50 23.78 -39.60 57.15
C ARG A 50 24.29 -40.11 58.51
N PRO A 51 23.74 -41.21 59.03
CA PRO A 51 24.50 -42.46 58.98
C PRO A 51 23.63 -43.68 58.61
N ALA A 52 24.29 -44.81 58.36
CA ALA A 52 23.71 -46.16 58.42
C ALA A 52 23.90 -46.70 59.86
N GLU A 53 23.41 -47.86 60.33
CA GLU A 53 22.62 -48.97 59.74
C GLU A 53 21.24 -49.04 60.46
N GLU A 54 20.39 -50.09 60.52
CA GLU A 54 20.40 -51.50 60.05
C GLU A 54 18.93 -52.02 59.92
N ALA A 55 18.75 -53.29 59.50
CA ALA A 55 17.66 -54.23 59.75
C ALA A 55 16.18 -53.75 59.93
N GLN A 56 15.30 -54.16 59.01
CA GLN A 56 14.41 -55.33 59.18
C GLN A 56 13.47 -55.47 57.96
N GLY A 57 13.29 -56.69 57.47
CA GLY A 57 12.48 -56.96 56.28
C GLY A 57 10.97 -56.75 56.53
N LYS A 58 10.34 -56.00 55.63
CA LYS A 58 8.96 -56.24 55.22
C LYS A 58 8.93 -56.23 53.71
N ASP A 59 8.25 -57.21 53.16
CA ASP A 59 8.32 -57.55 51.75
C ASP A 59 7.80 -56.39 50.90
N ILE A 60 8.62 -55.98 49.94
CA ILE A 60 8.20 -55.07 48.89
C ILE A 60 7.52 -55.96 47.86
N ASP A 61 6.18 -55.92 47.82
CA ASP A 61 5.42 -56.47 46.71
C ASP A 61 5.86 -55.74 45.43
N ILE A 62 6.73 -56.39 44.67
CA ILE A 62 7.13 -55.96 43.34
C ILE A 62 5.86 -56.03 42.48
N PRO A 63 5.39 -54.92 41.87
CA PRO A 63 4.36 -55.00 40.84
C PRO A 63 4.98 -55.68 39.62
N SER A 64 4.90 -57.01 39.59
CA SER A 64 5.36 -57.84 38.48
C SER A 64 4.31 -57.89 37.36
N GLN A 65 3.87 -56.72 36.95
CA GLN A 65 3.16 -56.44 35.71
C GLN A 65 3.86 -55.20 35.12
N SER A 66 4.22 -55.25 33.84
CA SER A 66 4.80 -54.08 33.19
C SER A 66 3.81 -52.91 33.25
N ALA A 67 4.31 -51.70 33.51
CA ALA A 67 3.49 -50.47 33.52
C ALA A 67 2.93 -50.07 32.14
N ASP A 68 3.11 -50.95 31.15
CA ASP A 68 2.60 -50.95 29.80
C ASP A 68 2.26 -52.42 29.50
N SER A 69 1.05 -52.82 29.86
CA SER A 69 0.50 -54.17 29.69
C SER A 69 -0.94 -54.02 29.23
N GLU A 70 -1.23 -54.40 27.99
CA GLU A 70 -2.57 -54.28 27.39
C GLU A 70 -3.63 -55.11 28.14
N ASP A 71 -3.19 -56.11 28.91
CA ASP A 71 -4.01 -56.93 29.81
C ASP A 71 -4.18 -56.27 31.20
N GLU A 72 -4.90 -55.14 31.28
CA GLU A 72 -5.39 -54.62 32.57
C GLU A 72 -6.45 -55.55 33.19
N GLU A 73 -6.63 -55.49 34.52
CA GLU A 73 -7.57 -56.36 35.26
C GLU A 73 -9.05 -56.00 35.00
N VAL A 74 -9.57 -56.43 33.84
CA VAL A 74 -10.97 -56.25 33.43
C VAL A 74 -11.93 -57.03 34.34
N LEU A 75 -12.83 -56.29 35.00
CA LEU A 75 -13.85 -56.81 35.91
C LEU A 75 -15.01 -57.54 35.20
N ILE A 76 -15.49 -57.04 34.06
CA ILE A 76 -16.66 -57.60 33.35
C ILE A 76 -16.22 -58.40 32.13
N ARG A 77 -16.54 -59.71 32.10
CA ARG A 77 -16.06 -60.64 31.05
C ARG A 77 -17.10 -60.99 29.99
N THR A 78 -17.78 -59.97 29.47
CA THR A 78 -18.79 -60.10 28.40
C THR A 78 -18.19 -60.12 26.98
N GLY A 79 -16.97 -59.61 26.79
CA GLY A 79 -16.33 -59.52 25.47
C GLY A 79 -16.95 -58.46 24.56
N ASN A 80 -16.67 -58.50 23.26
CA ASN A 80 -17.18 -57.52 22.29
C ASN A 80 -18.61 -57.87 21.83
N ILE A 81 -19.57 -57.71 22.74
CA ILE A 81 -21.00 -57.93 22.55
C ILE A 81 -21.70 -56.56 22.55
N PRO A 82 -22.78 -56.32 21.76
CA PRO A 82 -23.54 -55.08 21.84
C PRO A 82 -24.13 -54.86 23.24
N ASP A 83 -23.83 -53.71 23.85
CA ASP A 83 -24.26 -53.37 25.22
C ASP A 83 -25.77 -53.55 25.42
N ASN A 84 -26.57 -53.20 24.40
CA ASN A 84 -28.03 -53.22 24.44
C ASN A 84 -28.68 -54.56 24.81
N TRP A 85 -27.97 -55.68 24.72
CA TRP A 85 -28.50 -56.98 25.15
C TRP A 85 -28.66 -57.11 26.67
N TYR A 86 -28.01 -56.23 27.43
CA TYR A 86 -28.14 -56.19 28.88
C TYR A 86 -29.05 -55.04 29.37
N ASP A 87 -29.55 -54.15 28.50
CA ASP A 87 -30.40 -53.01 28.88
C ASP A 87 -31.63 -53.46 29.69
N ASP A 88 -32.41 -54.42 29.18
CA ASP A 88 -33.60 -54.98 29.85
C ASP A 88 -33.30 -55.52 31.26
N TYR A 89 -32.14 -56.17 31.43
CA TYR A 89 -31.68 -56.72 32.71
C TYR A 89 -31.11 -55.63 33.64
N ALA A 90 -30.60 -54.56 33.06
CA ALA A 90 -29.95 -53.48 33.77
C ALA A 90 -30.91 -52.37 34.21
N GLU A 91 -32.11 -52.30 33.63
CA GLU A 91 -33.25 -51.49 34.12
C GLU A 91 -34.04 -52.22 35.23
N GLY A 92 -34.13 -53.56 35.17
CA GLY A 92 -34.91 -54.35 36.13
C GLY A 92 -34.13 -54.90 37.34
N GLU A 93 -32.96 -55.51 37.12
CA GLU A 93 -32.14 -56.16 38.16
C GLU A 93 -30.81 -55.43 38.43
N ASN A 94 -30.57 -54.27 37.81
CA ASN A 94 -29.31 -53.49 37.89
C ASN A 94 -28.05 -54.24 37.43
N LEU A 95 -28.18 -55.38 36.75
CA LEU A 95 -27.08 -56.27 36.36
C LEU A 95 -26.36 -55.76 35.09
N VAL A 96 -25.02 -55.73 35.10
CA VAL A 96 -24.20 -55.41 33.90
C VAL A 96 -23.61 -56.66 33.28
N GLY A 97 -23.18 -57.62 34.11
CA GLY A 97 -22.49 -58.81 33.63
C GLY A 97 -22.00 -59.69 34.77
N TYR A 98 -20.96 -60.47 34.48
CA TYR A 98 -20.36 -61.42 35.42
C TYR A 98 -18.84 -61.27 35.45
N ASP A 99 -18.27 -61.48 36.65
CA ASP A 99 -16.84 -61.51 36.90
C ASP A 99 -16.21 -62.87 36.49
N VAL A 100 -14.87 -62.95 36.49
CA VAL A 100 -14.05 -64.16 36.26
C VAL A 100 -14.61 -65.43 36.92
N LYS A 101 -15.13 -65.28 38.14
CA LYS A 101 -15.59 -66.38 39.00
C LYS A 101 -17.05 -66.78 38.76
N GLY A 102 -17.76 -66.07 37.87
CA GLY A 102 -19.20 -66.28 37.62
C GLY A 102 -20.11 -65.58 38.63
N GLU A 103 -19.58 -64.65 39.43
CA GLU A 103 -20.37 -63.81 40.35
C GLU A 103 -21.04 -62.65 39.58
N ARG A 104 -22.24 -62.24 40.01
CA ARG A 104 -23.00 -61.14 39.39
C ARG A 104 -22.32 -59.80 39.67
N VAL A 105 -22.22 -58.95 38.64
CA VAL A 105 -21.67 -57.59 38.72
C VAL A 105 -22.78 -56.58 38.43
N ASP A 106 -23.28 -55.96 39.50
CA ASP A 106 -24.33 -54.91 39.43
C ASP A 106 -23.71 -53.55 39.06
N LYS A 107 -24.48 -52.66 38.40
CA LYS A 107 -24.05 -51.29 38.06
C LYS A 107 -23.55 -50.55 39.29
N ALA A 108 -22.37 -49.96 39.21
CA ALA A 108 -21.83 -49.19 40.32
C ALA A 108 -22.73 -47.99 40.65
N LYS A 109 -22.84 -47.62 41.93
CA LYS A 109 -23.66 -46.49 42.42
C LYS A 109 -23.27 -45.14 41.83
N GLU A 110 -22.12 -45.05 41.18
CA GLU A 110 -21.65 -43.85 40.48
C GLU A 110 -22.18 -43.74 39.05
N LEU A 111 -22.53 -44.89 38.44
CA LEU A 111 -23.20 -44.99 37.15
C LEU A 111 -24.74 -44.99 37.31
N MET A 112 -25.24 -45.44 38.46
CA MET A 112 -26.66 -45.34 38.83
C MET A 112 -27.02 -43.95 39.36
N ARG A 113 -27.12 -42.98 38.44
CA ARG A 113 -27.53 -41.59 38.72
C ARG A 113 -28.64 -41.17 37.77
N ASP A 114 -29.57 -40.37 38.27
CA ASP A 114 -30.67 -39.82 37.46
C ASP A 114 -30.14 -38.77 36.46
N GLU A 115 -30.83 -38.61 35.33
CA GLU A 115 -30.47 -37.64 34.28
C GLU A 115 -30.36 -36.19 34.83
N LEU A 116 -31.16 -35.85 35.83
CA LEU A 116 -31.10 -34.56 36.53
C LEU A 116 -29.81 -34.37 37.33
N ASP A 117 -29.29 -35.44 37.93
CA ASP A 117 -28.07 -35.42 38.74
C ASP A 117 -26.82 -35.33 37.84
N GLU A 118 -26.85 -35.97 36.67
CA GLU A 118 -25.84 -35.78 35.63
C GLU A 118 -25.86 -34.36 35.05
N PHE A 119 -27.06 -33.82 34.76
CA PHE A 119 -27.24 -32.44 34.31
C PHE A 119 -26.69 -31.42 35.32
N LEU A 120 -26.99 -31.60 36.61
CA LEU A 120 -26.48 -30.73 37.68
C LEU A 120 -24.95 -30.80 37.79
N ARG A 121 -24.33 -31.98 37.67
CA ARG A 121 -22.86 -32.12 37.64
C ARG A 121 -22.24 -31.40 36.44
N ARG A 122 -22.83 -31.58 35.25
CA ARG A 122 -22.41 -30.92 34.01
C ARG A 122 -22.45 -29.38 34.10
N GLN A 123 -23.35 -28.84 34.91
CA GLN A 123 -23.45 -27.40 35.14
C GLN A 123 -22.53 -26.90 36.29
N ASN A 124 -22.31 -27.71 37.33
CA ASN A 124 -21.61 -27.29 38.55
C ASN A 124 -20.09 -27.55 38.53
N ASP A 125 -19.61 -28.65 37.91
CA ASP A 125 -18.19 -29.03 37.90
C ASP A 125 -17.49 -28.61 36.59
N PRO A 126 -16.55 -27.65 36.59
CA PRO A 126 -15.87 -27.19 35.35
C PRO A 126 -15.04 -28.27 34.63
N ASN A 127 -14.76 -29.39 35.31
CA ASN A 127 -14.00 -30.52 34.80
C ASN A 127 -14.87 -31.75 34.46
N TRP A 128 -16.21 -31.61 34.39
CA TRP A 128 -17.13 -32.72 34.06
C TRP A 128 -16.74 -33.45 32.76
N TRP A 129 -16.21 -32.72 31.78
CA TRP A 129 -15.78 -33.24 30.47
C TRP A 129 -14.53 -34.11 30.51
N ARG A 130 -13.84 -34.21 31.67
CA ARG A 130 -12.71 -35.11 31.89
C ARG A 130 -13.13 -36.48 32.42
N GLU A 131 -14.41 -36.67 32.73
CA GLU A 131 -14.95 -37.94 33.21
C GLU A 131 -15.25 -38.87 32.02
N LEU A 132 -14.77 -40.11 32.09
CA LEU A 132 -14.98 -41.16 31.11
C LEU A 132 -15.58 -42.38 31.81
N ASN A 133 -16.62 -42.96 31.21
CA ASN A 133 -17.29 -44.13 31.75
C ASN A 133 -16.56 -45.38 31.27
N ASP A 134 -15.79 -46.02 32.15
CA ASP A 134 -15.17 -47.31 31.90
C ASP A 134 -16.21 -48.42 32.08
N LYS A 135 -16.68 -48.93 30.93
CA LYS A 135 -17.67 -50.00 30.85
C LYS A 135 -17.14 -51.35 31.31
N LEU A 136 -15.84 -51.61 31.14
CA LEU A 136 -15.23 -52.92 31.44
C LEU A 136 -14.97 -53.08 32.93
N ASN A 137 -14.64 -51.98 33.62
CA ASN A 137 -14.42 -51.97 35.07
C ASN A 137 -15.58 -51.39 35.89
N ASN A 138 -16.69 -51.00 35.24
CA ASN A 138 -17.92 -50.51 35.87
C ASN A 138 -17.68 -49.27 36.76
N LYS A 139 -16.90 -48.30 36.27
CA LYS A 139 -16.40 -47.12 37.02
C LYS A 139 -16.40 -45.87 36.15
N ASN A 140 -16.55 -44.70 36.77
CA ASN A 140 -16.32 -43.42 36.08
C ASN A 140 -14.94 -42.88 36.46
N VAL A 141 -14.02 -42.91 35.50
CA VAL A 141 -12.63 -42.49 35.67
C VAL A 141 -12.47 -41.04 35.24
N LYS A 142 -11.84 -40.21 36.08
CA LYS A 142 -11.52 -38.82 35.71
C LYS A 142 -10.08 -38.75 35.19
N LEU A 143 -9.89 -38.25 33.97
CA LEU A 143 -8.55 -38.06 33.39
C LEU A 143 -7.70 -37.12 34.25
N SER A 144 -6.45 -37.50 34.47
CA SER A 144 -5.46 -36.69 35.17
C SER A 144 -5.10 -35.43 34.37
N LYS A 145 -4.31 -34.53 34.96
CA LYS A 145 -3.80 -33.37 34.21
C LYS A 145 -2.73 -33.77 33.20
N GLU A 146 -1.93 -34.78 33.54
CA GLU A 146 -0.84 -35.30 32.74
C GLU A 146 -1.39 -36.02 31.50
N ASP A 147 -2.46 -36.80 31.64
CA ASP A 147 -3.11 -37.49 30.52
C ASP A 147 -3.71 -36.50 29.51
N VAL A 148 -4.32 -35.41 30.00
CA VAL A 148 -4.88 -34.36 29.15
C VAL A 148 -3.77 -33.59 28.43
N GLU A 149 -2.67 -33.28 29.10
CA GLU A 149 -1.50 -32.65 28.48
C GLU A 149 -0.82 -33.56 27.46
N LEU A 150 -0.70 -34.85 27.75
CA LEU A 150 -0.20 -35.88 26.84
C LEU A 150 -1.04 -35.93 25.55
N ILE A 151 -2.36 -35.97 25.67
CA ILE A 151 -3.30 -35.92 24.52
C ILE A 151 -3.13 -34.62 23.72
N GLU A 152 -2.98 -33.47 24.39
CA GLU A 152 -2.77 -32.17 23.72
C GLU A 152 -1.42 -32.11 22.97
N ARG A 153 -0.35 -32.65 23.55
CA ARG A 153 0.97 -32.77 22.91
C ARG A 153 0.93 -33.67 21.68
N ILE A 154 0.31 -34.85 21.79
CA ILE A 154 0.11 -35.78 20.67
C ILE A 154 -0.70 -35.11 19.54
N ARG A 155 -1.82 -34.43 19.87
CA ARG A 155 -2.65 -33.73 18.86
C ARG A 155 -1.94 -32.53 18.23
N SER A 156 -1.00 -31.91 18.93
CA SER A 156 -0.16 -30.82 18.40
C SER A 156 1.12 -31.31 17.70
N GLY A 157 1.32 -32.63 17.57
CA GLY A 157 2.48 -33.22 16.91
C GLY A 157 3.80 -33.03 17.68
N ARG A 158 3.73 -32.75 18.98
CA ARG A 158 4.89 -32.64 19.87
C ARG A 158 5.24 -34.01 20.46
N TYR A 159 6.44 -34.12 21.05
CA TYR A 159 6.82 -35.31 21.79
C TYR A 159 5.87 -35.56 22.97
N PRO A 160 5.51 -36.83 23.26
CA PRO A 160 4.55 -37.15 24.33
C PRO A 160 5.03 -36.65 25.70
N TYR A 161 6.29 -36.93 26.03
CA TYR A 161 6.94 -36.49 27.26
C TYR A 161 7.73 -35.20 27.05
N ALA A 162 7.96 -34.45 28.12
CA ALA A 162 8.87 -33.31 28.09
C ALA A 162 10.29 -33.88 28.15
N ILE A 163 10.96 -33.94 27.00
CA ILE A 163 12.39 -34.24 26.93
C ILE A 163 13.09 -32.92 27.22
N ASP A 164 13.97 -32.89 28.23
CA ASP A 164 14.78 -31.71 28.50
C ASP A 164 15.74 -31.48 27.33
N ASP A 165 15.79 -30.25 26.81
CA ASP A 165 16.50 -29.91 25.56
C ASP A 165 18.01 -30.22 25.59
N GLU A 166 18.60 -30.44 26.77
CA GLU A 166 20.04 -30.71 26.95
C GLU A 166 20.51 -32.08 26.40
N GLU A 167 19.65 -33.08 26.26
CA GLU A 167 20.07 -34.41 25.74
C GLU A 167 19.96 -34.56 24.21
N THR A 168 19.26 -33.65 23.52
CA THR A 168 18.82 -33.92 22.13
C THR A 168 19.85 -33.54 21.05
N ASP A 169 20.86 -32.70 21.36
CA ASP A 169 21.69 -32.04 20.33
C ASP A 169 23.22 -32.23 20.50
N LEU A 170 23.64 -33.47 20.81
CA LEU A 170 25.05 -33.88 20.85
C LEU A 170 25.48 -34.61 19.56
N TYR A 171 25.44 -33.90 18.41
CA TYR A 171 26.10 -34.37 17.19
C TYR A 171 27.62 -34.41 17.37
N THR A 172 28.12 -35.55 17.83
CA THR A 172 29.54 -35.84 18.00
C THR A 172 30.05 -36.64 16.80
N PRO A 173 30.68 -36.01 15.79
CA PRO A 173 31.22 -36.74 14.66
C PRO A 173 32.41 -37.60 15.13
N VAL A 174 32.22 -38.91 15.18
CA VAL A 174 33.20 -39.93 15.62
C VAL A 174 34.46 -39.99 14.72
N VAL A 175 34.56 -39.13 13.71
CA VAL A 175 35.54 -39.19 12.61
C VAL A 175 36.42 -37.95 12.54
N THR A 176 37.14 -37.65 13.64
CA THR A 176 38.32 -36.75 13.65
C THR A 176 39.60 -37.49 14.05
N ARG A 177 39.68 -38.79 13.71
CA ARG A 177 40.88 -39.62 13.93
C ARG A 177 41.20 -40.55 12.76
N SER A 178 41.15 -40.00 11.54
CA SER A 178 41.81 -40.57 10.36
C SER A 178 42.98 -39.65 9.95
N PRO A 179 44.13 -40.20 9.52
CA PRO A 179 45.27 -39.38 9.12
C PRO A 179 44.95 -38.57 7.86
N ASP A 180 45.64 -37.43 7.69
CA ASP A 180 45.48 -36.55 6.54
C ASP A 180 45.57 -37.34 5.22
N TYR A 181 44.59 -37.15 4.33
CA TYR A 181 44.50 -37.87 3.06
C TYR A 181 45.58 -37.39 2.08
N ILE A 182 46.78 -37.96 2.18
CA ILE A 182 47.96 -37.66 1.33
C ILE A 182 47.68 -37.92 -0.17
N HIS A 183 46.78 -38.86 -0.47
CA HIS A 183 46.43 -39.25 -1.85
C HIS A 183 44.98 -38.89 -2.18
N ALA A 184 44.75 -38.44 -3.41
CA ALA A 184 43.41 -38.14 -3.90
C ALA A 184 42.61 -39.44 -4.12
N LEU A 185 41.31 -39.40 -3.79
CA LEU A 185 40.37 -40.52 -3.96
C LEU A 185 40.16 -40.95 -5.44
N SER A 186 40.69 -40.21 -6.41
CA SER A 186 40.63 -40.56 -7.83
C SER A 186 41.79 -39.95 -8.62
N GLU A 187 42.45 -40.77 -9.44
CA GLU A 187 43.64 -40.38 -10.21
C GLU A 187 43.32 -39.93 -11.65
N TYR A 188 42.10 -40.19 -12.15
CA TYR A 188 41.78 -40.01 -13.57
C TYR A 188 41.72 -38.53 -13.99
N ASN A 189 42.67 -38.14 -14.84
CA ASN A 189 42.78 -36.79 -15.38
C ASN A 189 42.49 -36.75 -16.90
N PRO A 190 41.31 -36.28 -17.34
CA PRO A 190 40.95 -36.30 -18.74
C PRO A 190 41.72 -35.25 -19.55
N LYS A 191 42.20 -35.64 -20.74
CA LYS A 191 43.02 -34.83 -21.66
C LYS A 191 42.48 -33.41 -21.95
N ARG A 192 41.16 -33.19 -21.81
CA ARG A 192 40.50 -31.87 -21.90
C ARG A 192 40.99 -30.82 -20.88
N ARG A 193 41.65 -31.23 -19.79
CA ARG A 193 42.24 -30.31 -18.79
C ARG A 193 43.55 -29.68 -19.29
N TYR A 194 44.28 -30.36 -20.18
CA TYR A 194 45.61 -29.94 -20.66
C TYR A 194 45.58 -29.40 -22.10
N VAL A 195 44.57 -29.78 -22.89
CA VAL A 195 44.39 -29.30 -24.27
C VAL A 195 43.39 -28.14 -24.31
N ARG A 196 43.61 -27.17 -25.21
CA ARG A 196 42.70 -26.04 -25.46
C ARG A 196 41.25 -26.48 -25.63
N SER A 197 40.30 -25.68 -25.14
CA SER A 197 38.92 -26.12 -24.97
C SER A 197 38.18 -26.33 -26.30
N LEU A 198 37.54 -27.50 -26.44
CA LEU A 198 36.79 -27.85 -27.67
C LEU A 198 35.47 -27.10 -27.80
N SER A 199 34.87 -26.68 -26.67
CA SER A 199 33.66 -25.86 -26.62
C SER A 199 33.89 -24.46 -27.20
N GLU A 200 34.97 -23.79 -26.79
CA GLU A 200 35.41 -22.50 -27.33
C GLU A 200 35.73 -22.61 -28.83
N ARG A 201 36.44 -23.66 -29.26
CA ARG A 201 36.69 -23.89 -30.70
C ARG A 201 35.39 -24.03 -31.50
N LYS A 202 34.38 -24.72 -30.97
CA LYS A 202 33.04 -24.80 -31.60
C LYS A 202 32.36 -23.42 -31.66
N LEU A 203 32.47 -22.62 -30.59
CA LEU A 203 31.91 -21.28 -30.50
C LEU A 203 32.57 -20.29 -31.49
N VAL A 204 33.91 -20.28 -31.56
CA VAL A 204 34.69 -19.48 -32.50
C VAL A 204 34.35 -19.87 -33.94
N ASN A 205 34.25 -21.16 -34.26
CA ASN A 205 33.81 -21.62 -35.57
C ASN A 205 32.39 -21.14 -35.93
N ARG A 206 31.45 -21.13 -34.97
CA ARG A 206 30.09 -20.58 -35.16
C ARG A 206 30.14 -19.08 -35.49
N TYR A 207 30.95 -18.30 -34.79
CA TYR A 207 31.13 -16.88 -35.10
C TYR A 207 31.81 -16.66 -36.45
N LEU A 208 32.86 -17.43 -36.80
CA LEU A 208 33.49 -17.36 -38.13
C LEU A 208 32.51 -17.71 -39.27
N GLN A 209 31.61 -18.69 -39.07
CA GLN A 209 30.54 -18.98 -40.03
C GLN A 209 29.53 -17.82 -40.12
N ALA A 210 29.12 -17.22 -39.00
CA ALA A 210 28.22 -16.06 -39.00
C ALA A 210 28.86 -14.83 -39.69
N ILE A 211 30.17 -14.63 -39.54
CA ILE A 211 30.93 -13.57 -40.22
C ILE A 211 31.01 -13.85 -41.72
N ARG A 212 31.38 -15.07 -42.13
CA ARG A 212 31.43 -15.48 -43.55
C ARG A 212 30.08 -15.40 -44.25
N ARG A 213 28.98 -15.69 -43.54
CA ARG A 213 27.59 -15.53 -44.04
C ARG A 213 27.09 -14.07 -43.98
N GLY A 214 27.88 -13.14 -43.47
CA GLY A 214 27.50 -11.73 -43.33
C GLY A 214 26.46 -11.42 -42.24
N TRP A 215 26.04 -12.43 -41.46
CA TRP A 215 25.08 -12.29 -40.35
C TRP A 215 25.68 -11.51 -39.18
N LEU A 216 26.98 -11.69 -38.92
CA LEU A 216 27.72 -10.95 -37.91
C LEU A 216 28.76 -10.05 -38.59
N LYS A 217 28.48 -8.74 -38.65
CA LYS A 217 29.48 -7.76 -39.06
C LYS A 217 30.38 -7.43 -37.86
N VAL A 218 31.67 -7.78 -37.95
CA VAL A 218 32.67 -7.36 -36.96
C VAL A 218 32.92 -5.87 -37.15
N ARG A 219 32.25 -5.04 -36.33
CA ARG A 219 32.45 -3.59 -36.34
C ARG A 219 33.87 -3.27 -35.90
N THR A 220 34.58 -2.43 -36.65
CA THR A 220 35.89 -1.96 -36.17
C THR A 220 35.70 -0.96 -35.02
N ARG A 221 36.67 -0.87 -34.10
CA ARG A 221 36.65 0.12 -33.01
C ARG A 221 36.51 1.56 -33.53
N ARG A 222 37.00 1.83 -34.75
CA ARG A 222 36.87 3.12 -35.45
C ARG A 222 35.42 3.41 -35.89
N GLU A 223 34.67 2.42 -36.37
CA GLU A 223 33.25 2.57 -36.72
C GLU A 223 32.40 2.85 -35.47
N ILE A 224 32.62 2.11 -34.39
CA ILE A 224 31.89 2.29 -33.12
C ILE A 224 32.11 3.73 -32.59
N LEU A 225 33.35 4.22 -32.61
CA LEU A 225 33.67 5.59 -32.20
C LEU A 225 33.08 6.65 -33.15
N LYS A 226 33.00 6.38 -34.46
CA LYS A 226 32.32 7.27 -35.43
C LYS A 226 30.80 7.33 -35.19
N GLU A 227 30.15 6.19 -34.96
CA GLU A 227 28.71 6.12 -34.66
C GLU A 227 28.39 6.85 -33.35
N TYR A 228 29.22 6.67 -32.30
CA TYR A 228 29.08 7.39 -31.04
C TYR A 228 29.19 8.91 -31.26
N LYS A 229 30.25 9.38 -31.94
CA LYS A 229 30.40 10.81 -32.30
C LYS A 229 29.22 11.34 -33.12
N GLN A 230 28.68 10.56 -34.07
CA GLN A 230 27.54 10.98 -34.87
C GLN A 230 26.23 11.06 -34.06
N LYS A 231 26.02 10.16 -33.09
CA LYS A 231 24.84 10.19 -32.20
C LYS A 231 24.82 11.41 -31.29
N PHE A 232 25.98 11.85 -30.79
CA PHE A 232 26.06 13.03 -29.92
C PHE A 232 26.23 14.36 -30.69
N ASN A 233 26.83 14.37 -31.88
CA ASN A 233 27.12 15.61 -32.62
C ASN A 233 26.08 15.97 -33.70
N LYS A 234 25.10 15.10 -34.04
CA LYS A 234 23.98 15.48 -34.92
C LYS A 234 22.90 16.25 -34.13
N VAL A 235 23.23 17.47 -33.71
CA VAL A 235 22.22 18.46 -33.37
C VAL A 235 21.56 18.90 -34.68
N TRP A 236 20.31 18.50 -34.90
CA TRP A 236 19.53 18.97 -36.05
C TRP A 236 18.86 20.29 -35.69
N ASP A 237 18.99 21.28 -36.57
CA ASP A 237 18.30 22.55 -36.43
C ASP A 237 16.87 22.40 -36.96
N ILE A 238 15.92 22.32 -36.03
CA ILE A 238 14.49 22.10 -36.35
C ILE A 238 13.82 23.42 -36.83
N TRP A 239 14.49 24.56 -36.68
CA TRP A 239 13.93 25.89 -36.91
C TRP A 239 14.38 26.55 -38.21
N LYS A 240 15.34 25.96 -38.94
CA LYS A 240 15.95 26.55 -40.14
C LYS A 240 15.01 26.69 -41.34
N ASP A 241 14.06 25.76 -41.50
CA ASP A 241 13.24 25.64 -42.69
C ASP A 241 11.80 26.12 -42.44
N GLU A 242 11.60 27.44 -42.27
CA GLU A 242 10.27 28.07 -42.17
C GLU A 242 9.39 27.82 -43.43
N SER A 243 10.00 27.40 -44.53
CA SER A 243 9.31 27.01 -45.77
C SER A 243 8.41 25.78 -45.59
N ILE A 244 8.68 24.92 -44.60
CA ILE A 244 7.88 23.74 -44.26
C ILE A 244 6.70 24.17 -43.38
N THR A 245 5.83 25.01 -43.92
CA THR A 245 4.54 25.31 -43.30
C THR A 245 3.64 24.08 -43.39
N ALA A 246 3.23 23.55 -42.24
CA ALA A 246 2.27 22.45 -42.18
C ALA A 246 0.98 22.85 -42.91
N TYR A 247 0.50 22.00 -43.83
CA TYR A 247 -0.69 22.28 -44.65
C TYR A 247 -1.92 22.56 -43.77
N ARG A 248 -2.34 23.83 -43.71
CA ARG A 248 -3.56 24.26 -43.00
C ARG A 248 -4.73 24.36 -43.99
N PRO A 249 -5.79 23.56 -43.85
CA PRO A 249 -6.93 23.62 -44.77
C PRO A 249 -7.70 24.94 -44.62
N ARG A 250 -7.96 25.63 -45.74
CA ARG A 250 -8.55 26.98 -45.80
C ARG A 250 -9.93 27.15 -45.12
N ARG A 251 -10.63 26.06 -44.83
CA ARG A 251 -11.97 26.06 -44.21
C ARG A 251 -11.97 25.77 -42.70
N LEU A 252 -10.81 25.53 -42.09
CA LEU A 252 -10.72 25.33 -40.65
C LEU A 252 -10.92 26.67 -39.92
N PRO A 253 -11.62 26.72 -38.77
CA PRO A 253 -11.61 27.88 -37.89
C PRO A 253 -10.18 28.31 -37.57
N LYS A 254 -9.93 29.63 -37.50
CA LYS A 254 -8.62 30.14 -37.08
C LYS A 254 -8.35 29.66 -35.65
N GLN A 255 -7.16 29.12 -35.43
CA GLN A 255 -6.68 28.80 -34.08
C GLN A 255 -6.70 30.06 -33.21
N ILE A 256 -7.22 29.94 -31.99
CA ILE A 256 -7.16 31.01 -30.99
C ILE A 256 -5.85 30.82 -30.23
N ASP A 257 -4.87 31.67 -30.54
CA ASP A 257 -3.56 31.61 -29.92
C ASP A 257 -3.61 31.86 -28.41
N ALA A 258 -2.57 31.43 -27.71
CA ALA A 258 -2.44 31.66 -26.28
C ALA A 258 -2.27 33.16 -25.99
N PRO A 259 -2.96 33.73 -24.97
CA PRO A 259 -2.67 35.08 -24.52
C PRO A 259 -1.22 35.15 -24.04
N LYS A 260 -0.46 36.12 -24.56
CA LYS A 260 0.93 36.39 -24.11
C LYS A 260 0.90 36.90 -22.66
N LYS A 261 2.05 36.89 -21.96
CA LYS A 261 2.15 37.62 -20.70
C LYS A 261 2.25 39.11 -21.06
N ASP A 262 1.55 39.95 -20.31
CA ASP A 262 1.71 41.39 -20.45
C ASP A 262 3.16 41.81 -20.10
N PRO A 263 3.68 42.88 -20.72
CA PRO A 263 5.00 43.41 -20.38
C PRO A 263 5.00 43.93 -18.93
N PRO A 264 6.14 43.87 -18.22
CA PRO A 264 6.23 44.35 -16.85
C PRO A 264 5.89 45.84 -16.76
N THR A 265 5.09 46.20 -15.76
CA THR A 265 4.63 47.56 -15.52
C THR A 265 5.54 48.35 -14.58
N HIS A 266 5.31 49.66 -14.44
CA HIS A 266 6.14 50.50 -13.54
C HIS A 266 5.96 50.12 -12.06
N ALA A 267 4.79 49.58 -11.69
CA ALA A 267 4.50 49.07 -10.35
C ALA A 267 5.35 47.84 -9.97
N GLU A 268 5.71 46.99 -10.95
CA GLU A 268 6.58 45.81 -10.78
C GLU A 268 8.07 46.18 -10.63
N SER A 269 8.44 47.45 -10.77
CA SER A 269 9.80 47.92 -10.53
C SER A 269 10.19 47.71 -9.07
N TYR A 270 11.47 47.39 -8.82
CA TYR A 270 12.00 47.38 -7.45
C TYR A 270 12.04 48.78 -6.81
N ASN A 271 11.97 49.83 -7.62
CA ASN A 271 11.92 51.22 -7.19
C ASN A 271 10.90 51.96 -8.07
N PRO A 272 9.59 51.80 -7.78
CA PRO A 272 8.53 52.48 -8.51
C PRO A 272 8.45 53.96 -8.05
N PRO A 273 7.91 54.87 -8.87
CA PRO A 273 7.64 56.23 -8.42
C PRO A 273 6.57 56.25 -7.33
N LYS A 274 6.62 57.25 -6.45
CA LYS A 274 5.81 57.32 -5.21
C LYS A 274 4.30 57.20 -5.43
N GLU A 275 3.80 57.59 -6.60
CA GLU A 275 2.40 57.47 -7.02
C GLU A 275 1.87 56.02 -7.03
N TYR A 276 2.76 55.03 -7.12
CA TYR A 276 2.39 53.61 -7.09
C TYR A 276 2.56 52.98 -5.71
N LEU A 277 3.11 53.69 -4.72
CA LEU A 277 3.20 53.18 -3.36
C LEU A 277 1.88 53.47 -2.65
N LEU A 278 1.21 52.41 -2.21
CA LEU A 278 -0.04 52.54 -1.45
C LEU A 278 0.22 53.21 -0.09
N SER A 279 -0.76 53.98 0.36
CA SER A 279 -0.85 54.46 1.73
C SER A 279 -1.18 53.31 2.70
N GLU A 280 -0.97 53.54 3.99
CA GLU A 280 -1.22 52.53 5.03
C GLU A 280 -2.69 52.08 5.05
N GLN A 281 -3.63 53.00 4.80
CA GLN A 281 -5.07 52.71 4.71
C GLN A 281 -5.40 51.84 3.48
N GLU A 282 -4.88 52.18 2.30
CA GLU A 282 -5.08 51.40 1.08
C GLU A 282 -4.44 50.00 1.17
N LEU A 283 -3.35 49.85 1.93
CA LEU A 283 -2.73 48.54 2.20
C LEU A 283 -3.62 47.67 3.08
N GLU A 284 -4.28 48.24 4.09
CA GLU A 284 -5.25 47.53 4.93
C GLU A 284 -6.46 47.09 4.08
N GLU A 285 -7.05 48.00 3.30
CA GLU A 285 -8.14 47.69 2.35
C GLU A 285 -7.73 46.60 1.33
N GLN A 286 -6.51 46.64 0.78
CA GLN A 286 -6.01 45.61 -0.13
C GLN A 286 -5.77 44.26 0.58
N MET A 287 -5.48 44.26 1.89
CA MET A 287 -5.35 43.03 2.68
C MET A 287 -6.70 42.39 3.00
N GLU A 288 -7.74 43.19 3.25
CA GLU A 288 -9.12 42.72 3.46
C GLU A 288 -9.74 42.12 2.19
N LEU A 289 -9.47 42.71 1.01
CA LEU A 289 -9.96 42.20 -0.27
C LEU A 289 -9.44 40.78 -0.58
N GLU A 290 -10.28 39.95 -1.20
CA GLU A 290 -9.89 38.61 -1.65
C GLU A 290 -8.79 38.67 -2.72
N PRO A 291 -7.88 37.66 -2.81
CA PRO A 291 -6.75 37.69 -3.74
C PRO A 291 -7.12 37.88 -5.21
N GLU A 292 -8.32 37.47 -5.63
CA GLU A 292 -8.81 37.58 -7.00
C GLU A 292 -9.41 38.96 -7.33
N GLU A 293 -9.83 39.72 -6.33
CA GLU A 293 -10.43 41.06 -6.49
C GLU A 293 -9.40 42.20 -6.40
N ARG A 294 -8.18 41.89 -5.93
CA ARG A 294 -7.09 42.87 -5.81
C ARG A 294 -6.63 43.36 -7.18
N MET A 295 -6.41 44.66 -7.30
CA MET A 295 -5.85 45.30 -8.50
C MET A 295 -4.48 44.76 -8.91
N TYR A 296 -3.69 44.29 -7.93
CA TYR A 296 -2.38 43.68 -8.13
C TYR A 296 -2.23 42.43 -7.25
N ASN A 297 -1.60 41.39 -7.81
CA ASN A 297 -1.23 40.16 -7.10
C ASN A 297 -0.09 40.36 -6.06
N PHE A 298 0.57 41.52 -6.12
CA PHE A 298 1.67 41.93 -5.25
C PHE A 298 1.38 43.31 -4.66
N THR A 299 2.02 43.64 -3.54
CA THR A 299 2.05 45.00 -3.01
C THR A 299 3.28 45.72 -3.60
N PRO A 300 3.11 46.87 -4.28
CA PRO A 300 4.23 47.64 -4.81
C PRO A 300 5.08 48.22 -3.66
N GLN A 301 6.39 48.01 -3.72
CA GLN A 301 7.33 48.42 -2.67
C GLN A 301 8.58 49.05 -3.29
N ALA A 302 9.07 50.14 -2.70
CA ALA A 302 10.30 50.81 -3.13
C ALA A 302 11.51 50.36 -2.30
N PHE A 303 12.51 49.82 -2.98
CA PHE A 303 13.81 49.46 -2.42
C PHE A 303 14.89 50.38 -2.99
N GLU A 304 15.68 51.00 -2.12
CA GLU A 304 16.77 51.91 -2.52
C GLU A 304 17.82 51.26 -3.45
N SER A 305 18.01 49.94 -3.36
CA SER A 305 19.00 49.21 -4.15
C SER A 305 18.60 47.75 -4.37
N LEU A 306 19.03 47.20 -5.51
CA LEU A 306 18.73 45.82 -5.90
C LEU A 306 19.17 44.77 -4.86
N ARG A 307 20.19 45.06 -4.04
CA ARG A 307 20.66 44.17 -2.96
C ARG A 307 19.68 44.06 -1.78
N LYS A 308 18.78 45.02 -1.62
CA LYS A 308 17.74 45.02 -0.58
C LYS A 308 16.44 44.32 -1.04
N VAL A 309 16.33 43.97 -2.32
CA VAL A 309 15.12 43.35 -2.88
C VAL A 309 15.00 41.92 -2.35
N PRO A 310 13.90 41.57 -1.65
CA PRO A 310 13.70 40.23 -1.11
C PRO A 310 13.36 39.22 -2.21
N LEU A 311 13.47 37.93 -1.89
CA LEU A 311 12.94 36.87 -2.75
C LEU A 311 11.41 36.98 -2.82
N TYR A 312 10.86 37.18 -4.02
CA TYR A 312 9.42 37.26 -4.24
C TYR A 312 8.76 35.88 -4.09
N GLN A 313 8.02 35.68 -3.00
CA GLN A 313 7.48 34.38 -2.59
C GLN A 313 6.41 33.85 -3.55
N ASN A 314 5.55 34.72 -4.08
CA ASN A 314 4.43 34.31 -4.93
C ASN A 314 4.84 33.94 -6.37
N LEU A 315 6.11 34.09 -6.76
CA LEU A 315 6.59 33.82 -8.13
C LEU A 315 6.17 32.44 -8.65
N ILE A 316 6.29 31.41 -7.81
CA ILE A 316 5.92 30.03 -8.17
C ILE A 316 4.40 29.90 -8.30
N LYS A 317 3.64 30.57 -7.42
CA LYS A 317 2.18 30.56 -7.42
C LYS A 317 1.64 31.20 -8.71
N GLU A 318 2.05 32.43 -9.01
CA GLU A 318 1.62 33.15 -10.22
C GLU A 318 2.01 32.43 -11.53
N THR A 319 3.22 31.86 -11.59
CA THR A 319 3.65 31.13 -12.79
C THR A 319 2.91 29.81 -12.97
N PHE A 320 2.51 29.16 -11.86
CA PHE A 320 1.66 27.96 -11.90
C PHE A 320 0.22 28.29 -12.28
N GLU A 321 -0.39 29.31 -11.68
CA GLU A 321 -1.74 29.79 -12.01
C GLU A 321 -1.83 30.20 -13.49
N ARG A 322 -0.82 30.91 -14.00
CA ARG A 322 -0.73 31.22 -15.43
C ARG A 322 -0.60 29.96 -16.32
N CYS A 323 0.04 28.90 -15.85
CA CYS A 323 0.05 27.62 -16.57
C CYS A 323 -1.34 26.96 -16.58
N LEU A 324 -2.10 27.07 -15.48
CA LEU A 324 -3.49 26.61 -15.41
C LEU A 324 -4.40 27.42 -16.34
N ASP A 325 -4.29 28.75 -16.36
CA ASP A 325 -5.03 29.61 -17.28
C ASP A 325 -4.78 29.26 -18.75
N LEU A 326 -3.53 28.97 -19.09
CA LEU A 326 -3.17 28.57 -20.44
C LEU A 326 -3.71 27.18 -20.81
N TYR A 327 -3.96 26.29 -19.84
CA TYR A 327 -4.41 24.92 -20.10
C TYR A 327 -5.92 24.72 -19.96
N ILE A 328 -6.54 25.29 -18.93
CA ILE A 328 -7.92 25.02 -18.49
C ILE A 328 -8.89 26.11 -19.00
N CYS A 329 -8.51 27.39 -18.92
CA CYS A 329 -9.44 28.48 -19.15
C CYS A 329 -9.87 28.60 -20.63
N PRO A 330 -11.19 28.64 -20.92
CA PRO A 330 -11.69 28.67 -22.29
C PRO A 330 -11.40 30.01 -22.98
N ARG A 331 -10.83 29.94 -24.19
CA ARG A 331 -10.40 31.14 -24.94
C ARG A 331 -11.45 31.58 -25.96
N VAL A 332 -11.83 32.86 -25.94
CA VAL A 332 -12.83 33.45 -26.83
C VAL A 332 -12.29 34.74 -27.46
N GLN A 333 -12.40 34.87 -28.78
CA GLN A 333 -12.06 36.11 -29.48
C GLN A 333 -13.15 37.17 -29.27
N ARG A 334 -12.94 38.09 -28.32
CA ARG A 334 -13.79 39.27 -28.12
C ARG A 334 -13.30 40.45 -28.97
N LYS A 335 -14.20 41.09 -29.71
CA LYS A 335 -13.93 42.34 -30.42
C LYS A 335 -14.01 43.50 -29.42
N LYS A 336 -12.86 44.03 -28.98
CA LYS A 336 -12.83 45.30 -28.23
C LYS A 336 -13.19 46.45 -29.18
N ILE A 337 -14.09 47.32 -28.73
CA ILE A 337 -14.58 48.47 -29.50
C ILE A 337 -13.82 49.70 -29.00
N ASN A 338 -12.83 50.13 -29.77
CA ASN A 338 -11.99 51.29 -29.44
C ASN A 338 -12.63 52.57 -30.01
N ILE A 339 -13.74 53.00 -29.41
CA ILE A 339 -14.46 54.24 -29.76
C ILE A 339 -14.14 55.32 -28.72
N ALA A 340 -13.85 56.54 -29.16
CA ALA A 340 -13.71 57.68 -28.24
C ALA A 340 -15.08 58.12 -27.72
N ALA A 341 -15.18 58.51 -26.44
CA ALA A 341 -16.47 58.88 -25.84
C ALA A 341 -17.23 60.00 -26.60
N SER A 342 -16.50 60.91 -27.26
CA SER A 342 -17.07 61.94 -28.14
C SER A 342 -17.80 61.37 -29.36
N GLN A 343 -17.32 60.27 -29.94
CA GLN A 343 -17.91 59.63 -31.12
C GLN A 343 -19.19 58.83 -30.81
N LEU A 344 -19.54 58.66 -29.52
CA LEU A 344 -20.83 58.11 -29.10
C LEU A 344 -21.96 59.14 -29.19
N ILE A 345 -21.60 60.43 -29.26
CA ILE A 345 -22.53 61.56 -29.34
C ILE A 345 -22.70 61.91 -30.83
N PRO A 346 -23.92 62.14 -31.34
CA PRO A 346 -24.11 62.56 -32.72
C PRO A 346 -23.60 63.99 -32.95
N ASP A 347 -23.11 64.27 -34.17
CA ASP A 347 -22.69 65.61 -34.58
C ASP A 347 -23.89 66.56 -34.61
N MET A 348 -24.01 67.39 -33.56
CA MET A 348 -25.04 68.42 -33.44
C MET A 348 -24.45 69.80 -33.74
N PRO A 349 -25.17 70.71 -34.43
CA PRO A 349 -24.72 72.08 -34.61
C PRO A 349 -24.60 72.79 -33.26
N ASN A 350 -23.65 73.73 -33.14
CA ASN A 350 -23.46 74.45 -31.89
C ASN A 350 -24.72 75.28 -31.58
N PRO A 351 -25.23 75.28 -30.33
CA PRO A 351 -26.45 76.00 -29.98
C PRO A 351 -26.33 77.51 -30.26
N SER A 352 -25.12 78.08 -30.20
CA SER A 352 -24.85 79.48 -30.53
C SER A 352 -25.22 79.89 -31.95
N GLU A 353 -25.21 78.96 -32.91
CA GLU A 353 -25.54 79.21 -34.32
C GLU A 353 -27.06 79.25 -34.56
N LEU A 354 -27.85 78.62 -33.67
CA LEU A 354 -29.32 78.54 -33.76
C LEU A 354 -30.04 79.73 -33.13
N LYS A 355 -29.37 80.89 -32.99
CA LYS A 355 -29.98 82.12 -32.45
C LYS A 355 -30.91 82.78 -33.47
N PRO A 356 -32.02 83.40 -33.03
CA PRO A 356 -32.39 83.69 -31.64
C PRO A 356 -33.21 82.57 -30.95
N PHE A 357 -32.86 82.30 -29.70
CA PHE A 357 -33.66 81.51 -28.75
C PHE A 357 -33.65 82.18 -27.37
N PRO A 358 -34.68 82.00 -26.52
CA PRO A 358 -34.73 82.61 -25.20
C PRO A 358 -33.62 82.07 -24.29
N SER A 359 -32.77 82.96 -23.77
CA SER A 359 -31.59 82.60 -22.98
C SER A 359 -31.69 82.89 -21.48
N LYS A 360 -32.60 83.80 -21.09
CA LYS A 360 -32.85 84.23 -19.70
C LYS A 360 -34.33 84.55 -19.52
N ILE A 361 -34.83 84.40 -18.30
CA ILE A 361 -36.17 84.87 -17.92
C ILE A 361 -36.15 86.41 -17.91
N ALA A 362 -37.03 87.04 -18.69
CA ALA A 362 -37.11 88.50 -18.81
C ALA A 362 -38.20 89.12 -17.91
N VAL A 363 -39.31 88.42 -17.70
CA VAL A 363 -40.46 88.87 -16.90
C VAL A 363 -40.91 87.73 -16.00
N GLU A 364 -41.16 88.03 -14.73
CA GLU A 364 -41.66 87.09 -13.73
C GLU A 364 -43.03 87.58 -13.23
N TYR A 365 -44.11 86.86 -13.56
CA TYR A 365 -45.47 87.26 -13.20
C TYR A 365 -45.81 86.86 -11.75
N LYS A 366 -45.61 87.78 -10.81
CA LYS A 366 -45.99 87.63 -9.40
C LYS A 366 -47.39 88.17 -9.18
N GLY A 367 -48.31 87.30 -8.74
CA GLY A 367 -49.71 87.68 -8.51
C GLY A 367 -50.65 86.51 -8.18
N HIS A 368 -50.32 85.30 -8.62
CA HIS A 368 -50.94 84.07 -8.09
C HIS A 368 -50.30 83.75 -6.73
N GLY A 369 -51.14 83.51 -5.70
CA GLY A 369 -50.71 83.23 -4.32
C GLY A 369 -50.22 81.80 -4.13
N GLU A 370 -50.80 81.05 -3.19
CA GLU A 370 -50.44 79.64 -2.94
C GLU A 370 -50.80 78.67 -4.09
N SER A 371 -51.47 79.15 -5.15
CA SER A 371 -51.91 78.32 -6.28
C SER A 371 -50.88 78.26 -7.41
N LYS A 372 -50.56 77.03 -7.85
CA LYS A 372 -49.68 76.77 -9.00
C LYS A 372 -50.40 77.09 -10.31
N VAL A 373 -49.76 77.86 -11.18
CA VAL A 373 -50.24 78.10 -12.56
C VAL A 373 -50.17 76.79 -13.36
N ARG A 374 -51.30 76.35 -13.93
CA ARG A 374 -51.42 75.07 -14.66
C ARG A 374 -51.46 75.22 -16.18
N SER A 375 -51.81 76.39 -16.68
CA SER A 375 -51.91 76.69 -18.11
C SER A 375 -51.62 78.17 -18.35
N ILE A 376 -51.07 78.47 -19.53
CA ILE A 376 -50.86 79.83 -20.03
C ILE A 376 -51.22 79.84 -21.51
N SER A 377 -51.81 80.93 -21.98
CA SER A 377 -52.09 81.19 -23.39
C SER A 377 -51.72 82.64 -23.69
N VAL A 378 -51.09 82.88 -24.84
CA VAL A 378 -50.67 84.21 -25.29
C VAL A 378 -51.63 84.66 -26.37
N SER A 379 -52.02 85.93 -26.36
CA SER A 379 -52.83 86.53 -27.43
C SER A 379 -52.04 86.59 -28.75
N PRO A 380 -52.70 86.52 -29.92
CA PRO A 380 -52.04 86.67 -31.22
C PRO A 380 -51.68 88.13 -31.58
N CYS A 381 -51.93 89.08 -30.66
CA CYS A 381 -51.74 90.52 -30.83
C CYS A 381 -50.56 91.01 -29.98
#